data_AF-A0A928YXA0-F1
#
_entry.id   AF-A0A928YXA0-F1
#
_cell.length_a   1.000
_cell.length_b   1.000
_cell.length_c   1.000
_cell.angle_alpha   90.00
_cell.angle_beta   90.00
_cell.angle_gamma   90.00
#
_symmetry.space_group_name_H-M   'P 1'
#
loop_
_entity.id
_entity.type
_entity.pdbx_description
1 polymer ?
#
loop_
_entity_poly.entity_id
_entity_poly.type
_entity_poly.pdbx_seq_one_letter_code
_entity_poly.pdbx_strand_id
1 'polypeptide(L)'
;MTRTFAALVSSVCLFLASCSFLVTTSDCYGSIRAGVMGILMSALAWGYLNLVNEKPIGVWRLMYRSGIVIAGTIAFFAIGRIIGAVQTTGCQIG
;
A
#
# COMPACT_ATOMS: atom_id res chain seq x y z
N MET A 1 -23.10 -6.91 6.19
CA MET A 1 -22.59 -6.75 4.80
C MET A 1 -21.46 -5.72 4.68
N THR A 2 -21.33 -4.73 5.59
CA THR A 2 -20.28 -3.70 5.54
C THR A 2 -18.87 -4.23 5.84
N ARG A 3 -18.71 -5.23 6.71
CA ARG A 3 -17.39 -5.80 7.07
C ARG A 3 -16.75 -6.66 5.98
N THR A 4 -17.55 -7.53 5.36
CA THR A 4 -17.13 -8.33 4.20
C THR A 4 -16.73 -7.42 3.05
N PHE A 5 -17.50 -6.36 2.80
CA PHE A 5 -17.17 -5.35 1.80
C PHE A 5 -15.87 -4.61 2.14
N ALA A 6 -15.71 -4.11 3.36
CA ALA A 6 -14.49 -3.41 3.79
C ALA A 6 -13.23 -4.29 3.69
N ALA A 7 -13.31 -5.56 4.09
CA ALA A 7 -12.19 -6.48 3.95
C ALA A 7 -11.84 -6.78 2.48
N LEU A 8 -12.84 -6.88 1.61
CA LEU A 8 -12.65 -7.12 0.17
C LEU A 8 -12.05 -5.89 -0.52
N VAL A 9 -12.49 -4.69 -0.14
CA VAL A 9 -11.88 -3.44 -0.60
C VAL A 9 -10.43 -3.33 -0.10
N SER A 10 -10.18 -3.67 1.17
CA SER A 10 -8.82 -3.67 1.72
C SER A 10 -7.88 -4.64 0.99
N SER A 11 -8.32 -5.87 0.72
CA SER A 11 -7.50 -6.84 0.00
C SER A 11 -7.23 -6.41 -1.44
N VAL A 12 -8.21 -5.82 -2.12
CA VAL A 12 -8.04 -5.23 -3.45
C VAL A 12 -7.05 -4.07 -3.40
N CYS A 13 -7.16 -3.15 -2.43
CA CYS A 13 -6.22 -2.05 -2.27
C CYS A 13 -4.78 -2.54 -2.00
N LEU A 14 -4.61 -3.54 -1.14
CA LEU A 14 -3.29 -4.15 -0.90
C LEU A 14 -2.75 -4.81 -2.17
N PHE A 15 -3.59 -5.50 -2.94
CA PHE A 15 -3.18 -6.10 -4.20
C PHE A 15 -2.74 -5.04 -5.23
N LEU A 16 -3.53 -3.97 -5.42
CA LEU A 16 -3.15 -2.87 -6.31
C LEU A 16 -1.86 -2.18 -5.86
N ALA A 17 -1.68 -2.00 -4.55
CA ALA A 17 -0.46 -1.44 -3.99
C ALA A 17 0.75 -2.35 -4.30
N SER A 18 0.61 -3.67 -4.19
CA SER A 18 1.65 -4.64 -4.60
C SER A 18 1.99 -4.53 -6.09
N CYS A 19 0.98 -4.36 -6.95
CA CYS A 19 1.16 -4.25 -8.39
C CYS A 19 2.00 -3.02 -8.79
N SER A 20 1.97 -1.94 -8.00
CA SER A 20 2.80 -0.75 -8.22
C SER A 20 4.31 -1.06 -8.18
N PHE A 21 4.73 -2.14 -7.53
CA PHE A 21 6.12 -2.60 -7.53
C PHE A 21 6.50 -3.43 -8.75
N LEU A 22 5.56 -4.10 -9.41
CA LEU A 22 5.85 -4.83 -10.64
C LEU A 22 6.10 -3.90 -11.83
N VAL A 23 5.56 -2.68 -11.78
CA VAL A 23 5.84 -1.67 -12.80
C VAL A 23 7.27 -1.17 -12.63
N THR A 24 8.16 -1.60 -13.51
CA THR A 24 9.47 -0.98 -13.72
C THR A 24 9.25 0.34 -14.44
N THR A 25 9.60 1.45 -13.79
CA THR A 25 9.54 2.78 -14.41
C THR A 25 10.96 3.21 -14.73
N SER A 26 11.20 3.66 -15.97
CA SER A 26 12.49 4.19 -16.42
C SER A 26 12.76 5.61 -15.91
N ASP A 27 11.71 6.31 -15.50
CA ASP A 27 11.76 7.74 -15.19
C ASP A 27 11.56 7.99 -13.69
N CYS A 28 12.29 8.98 -13.15
CA CYS A 28 12.21 9.32 -11.73
C CYS A 28 10.79 9.73 -11.30
N TYR A 29 10.09 10.56 -12.10
CA TYR A 29 8.71 10.95 -11.82
C TYR A 29 7.76 9.74 -11.82
N GLY A 30 7.98 8.78 -12.73
CA GLY A 30 7.23 7.52 -12.76
C GLY A 30 7.46 6.67 -11.51
N SER A 31 8.70 6.57 -11.04
CA SER A 31 9.07 5.85 -9.82
C SER A 31 8.46 6.49 -8.57
N ILE A 32 8.53 7.82 -8.44
CA ILE A 32 7.92 8.55 -7.33
C ILE A 32 6.40 8.38 -7.37
N ARG A 33 5.78 8.55 -8.54
CA ARG A 33 4.33 8.37 -8.70
C ARG A 33 3.88 6.96 -8.32
N ALA A 34 4.59 5.93 -8.76
CA ALA A 34 4.30 4.54 -8.39
C ALA A 34 4.42 4.31 -6.88
N GLY A 35 5.49 4.85 -6.25
CA GLY A 35 5.67 4.79 -4.80
C GLY A 35 4.54 5.49 -4.03
N VAL A 36 4.19 6.72 -4.40
CA VAL A 36 3.10 7.49 -3.76
C VAL A 36 1.76 6.77 -3.93
N MET A 37 1.48 6.21 -5.10
CA MET A 37 0.25 5.43 -5.33
C MET A 37 0.20 4.18 -4.46
N GLY A 38 1.33 3.48 -4.29
CA GLY A 38 1.43 2.33 -3.38
C GLY A 38 1.17 2.71 -1.92
N ILE A 39 1.65 3.87 -1.47
CA ILE A 39 1.41 4.41 -0.13
C ILE A 39 -0.08 4.77 0.05
N LEU A 40 -0.68 5.49 -0.90
CA LEU A 40 -2.09 5.88 -0.85
C LEU A 40 -3.02 4.67 -0.79
N MET A 41 -2.77 3.66 -1.63
CA MET A 41 -3.56 2.42 -1.63
C MET A 41 -3.40 1.64 -0.33
N SER A 42 -2.22 1.65 0.27
CA SER A 42 -1.98 1.02 1.58
C SER A 42 -2.67 1.78 2.73
N ALA A 43 -2.70 3.11 2.67
CA ALA A 43 -3.43 3.94 3.64
C ALA A 43 -4.94 3.72 3.54
N LEU A 44 -5.48 3.64 2.32
CA LEU A 44 -6.88 3.27 2.09
C LEU A 44 -7.18 1.88 2.64
N ALA A 45 -6.35 0.88 2.33
CA ALA A 45 -6.48 -0.47 2.87
C ALA A 45 -6.50 -0.49 4.40
N TRP A 46 -5.66 0.33 5.04
CA TRP A 46 -5.61 0.49 6.49
C TRP A 46 -6.91 1.07 7.05
N GLY A 47 -7.46 2.11 6.42
CA GLY A 47 -8.75 2.70 6.81
C GLY A 47 -9.88 1.67 6.81
N TYR A 48 -9.94 0.84 5.76
CA TYR A 48 -10.91 -0.26 5.67
C TYR A 48 -10.64 -1.40 6.67
N LEU A 49 -9.38 -1.71 6.98
CA LEU A 49 -9.02 -2.69 8.01
C LEU A 49 -9.47 -2.22 9.40
N ASN A 50 -9.33 -0.93 9.71
CA ASN A 50 -9.79 -0.38 10.98
C ASN A 50 -11.30 -0.51 11.15
N LEU A 51 -12.09 -0.32 10.08
CA LEU A 51 -13.54 -0.56 10.07
C LEU A 51 -13.89 -2.05 10.33
N VAL A 52 -13.02 -2.98 9.95
CA VAL A 52 -13.19 -4.42 10.23
C VAL A 52 -12.87 -4.75 11.70
N ASN A 53 -12.02 -3.95 12.37
CA ASN A 53 -11.55 -4.19 13.74
C ASN A 53 -12.53 -3.73 14.84
N GLU A 54 -13.62 -3.03 14.52
CA GLU A 54 -14.57 -2.51 15.53
C GLU A 54 -15.20 -3.59 16.43
N LYS A 55 -15.23 -4.87 16.01
CA LYS A 55 -15.44 -6.05 16.90
C LYS A 55 -14.67 -7.25 16.34
N PRO A 56 -13.45 -7.55 16.81
CA PRO A 56 -12.58 -8.54 16.18
C PRO A 56 -12.96 -9.96 16.61
N ILE A 57 -13.73 -10.67 15.78
CA ILE A 57 -14.12 -12.06 16.01
C ILE A 57 -13.45 -12.93 14.94
N GLY A 58 -12.66 -13.92 15.35
CA GLY A 58 -12.10 -14.96 14.47
C GLY A 58 -11.31 -14.42 13.27
N VAL A 59 -11.73 -14.82 12.07
CA VAL A 59 -11.08 -14.55 10.77
C VAL A 59 -10.83 -13.06 10.51
N TRP A 60 -11.72 -12.18 10.97
CA TRP A 60 -11.61 -10.74 10.78
C TRP A 60 -10.42 -10.11 11.52
N ARG A 61 -10.07 -10.66 12.70
CA ARG A 61 -8.89 -10.23 13.47
C ARG A 61 -7.60 -10.69 12.80
N LEU A 62 -7.61 -11.88 12.21
CA LEU A 62 -6.47 -12.41 11.47
C LEU A 62 -6.21 -11.56 10.22
N MET A 63 -7.26 -11.26 9.45
CA MET A 63 -7.22 -10.35 8.30
C MET A 63 -6.72 -8.95 8.67
N TYR A 64 -7.17 -8.40 9.80
CA TYR A 64 -6.69 -7.11 10.31
C TYR A 64 -5.17 -7.12 10.55
N ARG A 65 -4.69 -8.12 11.30
CA ARG A 65 -3.25 -8.24 11.62
C ARG A 65 -2.40 -8.49 10.37
N SER A 66 -2.80 -9.41 9.50
CA SER A 66 -2.05 -9.70 8.28
C SER A 66 -2.08 -8.50 7.33
N GLY A 67 -3.22 -7.85 7.19
CA GLY A 67 -3.39 -6.67 6.35
C GLY A 67 -2.50 -5.50 6.78
N ILE A 68 -2.36 -5.26 8.09
CA ILE A 68 -1.44 -4.24 8.63
C ILE A 68 0.02 -4.56 8.30
N VAL A 69 0.44 -5.82 8.48
CA VAL A 69 1.82 -6.24 8.17
C VAL A 69 2.12 -6.07 6.67
N ILE A 70 1.17 -6.45 5.81
CA ILE A 70 1.30 -6.29 4.36
C ILE A 70 1.32 -4.80 3.98
N ALA A 71 0.43 -3.98 4.55
CA ALA A 71 0.42 -2.53 4.31
C ALA A 71 1.74 -1.88 4.75
N GLY A 72 2.27 -2.27 5.90
CA GLY A 72 3.53 -1.74 6.44
C GLY A 72 4.74 -2.10 5.59
N THR A 73 4.82 -3.35 5.13
CA THR A 73 5.89 -3.78 4.22
C THR A 73 5.81 -3.05 2.87
N ILE A 74 4.61 -2.91 2.31
CA ILE A 74 4.41 -2.11 1.09
C ILE A 74 4.85 -0.66 1.29
N ALA A 75 4.44 -0.01 2.38
CA ALA A 75 4.84 1.37 2.66
C ALA A 75 6.37 1.50 2.75
N PHE A 76 7.04 0.54 3.40
CA PHE A 76 8.50 0.52 3.49
C PHE A 76 9.18 0.41 2.12
N PHE A 77 8.73 -0.52 1.27
CA PHE A 77 9.26 -0.66 -0.09
C PHE A 77 8.96 0.55 -0.98
N ALA A 78 7.79 1.16 -0.82
CA ALA A 78 7.40 2.36 -1.57
C ALA A 78 8.29 3.56 -1.21
N ILE A 79 8.55 3.75 0.08
CA ILE A 79 9.49 4.78 0.57
C ILE A 79 10.90 4.50 0.02
N GLY A 80 11.35 3.24 0.08
CA GLY A 80 12.64 2.85 -0.49
C GLY A 80 12.75 3.15 -1.99
N ARG A 81 11.68 2.93 -2.77
CA ARG A 81 11.63 3.31 -4.19
C ARG A 81 11.68 4.82 -4.40
N ILE A 82 10.96 5.60 -3.60
CA ILE A 82 10.97 7.07 -3.71
C ILE A 82 12.37 7.61 -3.40
N ILE A 83 12.98 7.15 -2.30
CA ILE A 83 14.35 7.54 -1.92
C ILE A 83 15.34 7.11 -2.99
N GLY A 84 15.22 5.87 -3.49
CA GLY A 84 16.04 5.35 -4.57
C GLY A 84 15.94 6.22 -5.83
N ALA A 85 14.73 6.56 -6.28
CA ALA A 85 14.52 7.43 -7.44
C ALA A 85 15.12 8.83 -7.23
N VAL A 86 14.96 9.41 -6.04
CA VAL A 86 15.56 10.70 -5.70
C VAL A 86 17.10 10.64 -5.75
N GLN A 87 17.70 9.53 -5.28
CA GLN A 87 19.15 9.40 -5.16
C GLN A 87 19.86 8.90 -6.44
N THR A 88 19.30 7.94 -7.17
CA THR A 88 20.01 7.23 -8.25
C THR A 88 19.68 7.74 -9.64
N THR A 89 18.45 8.20 -9.89
CA THR A 89 18.05 8.68 -11.24
C THR A 89 18.34 10.16 -11.47
N GLY A 90 18.96 10.87 -10.53
CA GLY A 90 19.22 12.30 -10.69
C GLY A 90 17.93 13.05 -10.98
N CYS A 91 16.90 12.85 -10.13
CA CYS A 91 15.78 13.79 -10.05
C CYS A 91 16.38 15.15 -9.68
N GLN A 92 16.90 15.87 -10.67
CA GLN A 92 17.23 17.27 -10.52
C GLN A 92 15.90 17.93 -10.20
N ILE A 93 15.75 18.33 -8.94
CA ILE A 93 14.77 19.32 -8.54
C ILE A 93 15.23 20.60 -9.26
N GLY A 94 14.79 20.75 -10.51
CA GLY A 94 15.01 21.91 -11.37
C GLY A 94 13.71 22.66 -11.53
#